data_AF-A0A2T0ZZB1-F1
#
_entry.id   AF-A0A2T0ZZB1-F1
#
_cell.length_a   1.000
_cell.length_b   1.000
_cell.length_c   1.000
_cell.angle_alpha   90.00
_cell.angle_beta   90.00
_cell.angle_gamma   90.00
#
_symmetry.space_group_name_H-M   'P 1'
#
loop_
_entity.id
_entity.type
_entity.pdbx_description
1 polymer ?
#
loop_
_entity_poly.entity_id
_entity_poly.type
_entity_poly.pdbx_seq_one_letter_code
_entity_poly.pdbx_strand_id
1 'polypeptide(L)' 'MTCPGCGSVASIEWECWISNVLHFKLHCLRRHWFLMPAERICYYGTDIFYRPAPGTVESSW' A
#
# COMPACT_ATOMS: atom_id res chain seq x y z
N MET A 1 10.46 0.73 -3.01
CA MET A 1 9.82 -0.57 -2.69
C MET A 1 10.22 -1.62 -3.71
N THR A 2 10.20 -2.90 -3.34
CA THR A 2 10.57 -4.03 -4.22
C THR A 2 9.36 -4.88 -4.56
N CYS A 3 9.37 -5.46 -5.75
CA CYS A 3 8.36 -6.39 -6.25
C CYS A 3 8.43 -7.70 -5.46
N PRO A 4 7.32 -8.17 -4.83
CA PRO A 4 7.30 -9.42 -4.10
C PRO A 4 7.65 -10.65 -4.95
N GLY A 5 7.29 -10.63 -6.24
CA GLY A 5 7.52 -11.77 -7.13
C GLY A 5 8.93 -11.87 -7.72
N CYS A 6 9.61 -10.74 -7.96
CA CYS A 6 10.88 -10.74 -8.69
C CYS A 6 11.98 -9.84 -8.12
N GLY A 7 11.74 -9.17 -6.99
CA GLY A 7 12.69 -8.28 -6.32
C GLY A 7 13.01 -6.97 -7.08
N SER A 8 12.51 -6.79 -8.30
CA SER A 8 12.72 -5.56 -9.09
C SER A 8 12.05 -4.34 -8.45
N VAL A 9 12.47 -3.14 -8.81
CA VAL A 9 11.82 -1.90 -8.37
C VAL A 9 10.35 -1.89 -8.77
N ALA A 10 9.49 -1.54 -7.82
CA ALA A 10 8.06 -1.36 -8.01
C ALA A 10 7.62 0.05 -7.60
N SER A 11 6.51 0.51 -8.17
CA SER A 11 5.83 1.77 -7.86
C SER A 11 4.39 1.49 -7.43
N ILE A 12 3.83 2.38 -6.60
CA ILE A 12 2.40 2.40 -6.30
C ILE A 12 1.71 3.15 -7.44
N GLU A 13 0.71 2.52 -8.06
CA GLU A 13 -0.11 3.16 -9.09
C GLU A 13 -1.36 3.81 -8.51
N TRP A 14 -2.00 3.17 -7.53
CA TRP A 14 -3.15 3.70 -6.82
C TRP A 14 -3.32 3.07 -5.44
N GLU A 15 -4.19 3.67 -4.64
CA GLU A 15 -4.58 3.22 -3.31
C GLU A 15 -6.10 3.06 -3.19
N CYS A 16 -6.56 2.09 -2.40
CA CYS A 16 -7.99 1.92 -2.08
C CYS A 16 -8.18 1.34 -0.68
N TRP A 17 -9.37 1.56 -0.11
CA TRP A 17 -9.75 0.98 1.17
C TRP A 17 -10.62 -0.26 0.94
N ILE A 18 -10.25 -1.39 1.57
CA ILE A 18 -11.01 -2.65 1.55
C ILE A 18 -11.16 -3.12 2.99
N SER A 19 -12.40 -3.23 3.47
CA SER A 19 -12.70 -3.66 4.85
C SER A 19 -11.88 -2.90 5.91
N ASN A 20 -11.81 -1.57 5.80
CA ASN A 20 -11.03 -0.66 6.65
C ASN A 20 -9.51 -0.85 6.61
N VAL A 21 -8.99 -1.63 5.66
CA VAL A 21 -7.56 -1.78 5.42
C VAL A 21 -7.18 -1.04 4.14
N LEU A 22 -6.20 -0.15 4.23
CA LEU A 22 -5.63 0.51 3.07
C LEU A 22 -4.81 -0.48 2.25
N HIS A 23 -5.10 -0.56 0.96
CA HIS A 23 -4.41 -1.39 -0.01
C HIS A 23 -3.78 -0.52 -1.09
N PHE A 24 -2.63 -0.98 -1.58
CA PHE A 24 -1.95 -0.37 -2.71
C PHE A 24 -1.89 -1.33 -3.88
N LYS A 25 -2.13 -0.81 -5.09
CA LYS A 25 -1.73 -1.49 -6.31
C LYS A 25 -0.27 -1.17 -6.60
N LEU A 26 0.53 -2.22 -6.56
CA LEU A 26 1.94 -2.21 -6.89
C LEU A 26 2.14 -2.69 -8.32
N HIS A 27 3.02 -2.01 -9.06
CA HIS A 27 3.42 -2.41 -10.39
C HIS A 27 4.94 -2.28 -10.55
N CYS A 28 5.59 -3.31 -11.09
CA CYS A 28 7.05 -3.32 -11.26
C CYS A 28 7.47 -3.25 -12.73
N LEU A 29 8.75 -2.96 -12.97
CA LEU A 29 9.33 -2.89 -14.33
C LEU A 29 9.19 -4.19 -15.14
N ARG A 30 9.04 -5.33 -14.47
CA ARG A 30 8.81 -6.65 -15.11
C ARG A 30 7.32 -6.95 -15.32
N ARG A 31 6.44 -5.96 -15.19
CA ARG A 31 4.99 -6.04 -15.43
C ARG A 31 4.21 -6.95 -14.48
N HIS A 32 4.78 -7.29 -13.31
CA HIS A 32 3.99 -7.91 -12.24
C HIS A 32 3.16 -6.86 -11.52
N TRP A 33 1.93 -7.22 -11.19
CA TRP A 33 1.04 -6.41 -10.38
C TRP A 33 0.64 -7.16 -9.12
N PHE A 34 0.53 -6.42 -8.02
CA PHE A 34 0.09 -6.95 -6.73
C PHE A 34 -0.86 -5.95 -6.08
N LEU A 35 -1.90 -6.46 -5.44
CA LEU A 35 -2.70 -5.70 -4.51
C LEU A 35 -2.30 -6.16 -3.11
N MET A 36 -1.76 -5.26 -2.29
CA MET A 36 -1.31 -5.63 -0.95
C MET A 36 -1.71 -4.58 0.09
N PRO A 37 -1.91 -4.99 1.36
CA PRO A 37 -2.08 -4.07 2.47
C PRO A 37 -0.88 -3.12 2.58
N ALA A 38 -1.15 -1.84 2.84
CA ALA A 38 -0.15 -0.81 3.03
C ALA A 38 0.87 -1.16 4.13
N GLU A 39 0.41 -1.78 5.22
CA GLU A 39 1.23 -2.27 6.34
C GLU A 39 2.30 -3.30 5.93
N ARG A 40 2.10 -4.03 4.81
CA ARG A 40 3.03 -5.06 4.32
C ARG A 40 4.07 -4.52 3.35
N ILE A 41 4.02 -3.23 3.04
CA ILE A 41 5.05 -2.59 2.22
C ILE A 41 6.21 -2.21 3.14
N CYS A 42 7.28 -2.99 3.12
CA CYS A 42 8.53 -2.64 3.80
C CYS A 42 9.17 -1.44 3.08
N TYR A 43 9.06 -0.25 3.68
CA TYR A 43 9.77 0.94 3.25
C TYR A 43 11.24 0.84 3.68
N TYR A 44 12.14 0.54 2.75
CA TYR A 44 13.54 0.92 2.93
C TYR A 44 13.63 2.44 2.77
N GLY A 45 13.49 3.18 3.87
CA GLY A 45 14.02 4.54 4.00
C GLY A 45 13.10 5.73 3.75
N THR A 46 11.78 5.60 3.74
CA THR A 46 10.89 6.78 3.80
C THR A 46 9.74 6.53 4.75
N ASP A 47 9.85 7.09 5.96
CA ASP A 47 8.76 7.22 6.93
C ASP A 47 7.66 8.14 6.37
N ILE A 48 6.90 7.66 5.39
CA ILE A 48 5.62 8.28 5.07
C ILE A 48 4.63 7.68 6.05
N PHE A 49 4.52 8.32 7.21
CA PHE A 49 3.39 8.12 8.11
C PHE A 49 2.12 8.43 7.33
N TYR A 50 1.47 7.38 6.83
CA TYR A 50 0.20 7.51 6.15
C TYR A 50 -0.82 7.99 7.19
N ARG A 51 -1.15 9.28 7.16
CA ARG A 51 -2.22 9.84 7.98
C ARG A 51 -3.52 9.18 7.52
N PRO A 52 -4.28 8.48 8.38
CA PRO A 52 -5.62 8.04 8.01
C PRO A 52 -6.44 9.26 7.57
N ALA A 53 -7.27 9.06 6.56
CA ALA A 53 -8.14 10.12 6.05
C ALA A 53 -8.95 10.70 7.21
N PRO A 54 -9.02 12.04 7.38
CA PRO A 54 -9.85 12.65 8.40
C PRO A 54 -11.32 12.37 8.04
N GLY A 55 -11.93 11.38 8.67
CA GLY A 55 -13.33 11.02 8.38
C GLY A 55 -13.82 9.65 8.85
N THR A 56 -12.96 8.74 9.32
CA THR A 56 -13.44 7.51 9.98
C THR A 56 -13.92 7.84 11.39
N VAL A 57 -15.15 8.33 11.49
CA VAL A 57 -15.87 8.49 12.75
C VAL A 57 -15.98 7.10 13.40
N GLU A 58 -15.36 6.94 14.57
CA GLU A 58 -15.64 5.82 15.46
C GLU A 58 -17.14 5.82 15.76
N SER A 59 -17.85 4.82 15.23
CA SER A 59 -19.21 4.55 15.66
C SER A 59 -19.12 3.87 17.02
N SER A 60 -19.28 4.66 18.08
CA SER A 60 -19.54 4.17 19.43
C SER A 60 -20.86 3.40 19.43
N TRP A 61 -20.81 2.13 19.82
CA TRP A 61 -21.96 1.38 20.33
C TRP A 61 -21.98 1.47 21.85
#